data_AF-A0A1B2HAK9-F1
#
_entry.id   AF-A0A1B2HAK9-F1
#
_cell.length_a   1.000
_cell.length_b   1.000
_cell.length_c   1.000
_cell.angle_alpha   90.00
_cell.angle_beta   90.00
_cell.angle_gamma   90.00
#
_symmetry.space_group_name_H-M   'P 1'
#
loop_
_entity.id
_entity.type
_entity.pdbx_description
1 polymer ?
#
loop_
_entity_poly.entity_id
_entity_poly.type
_entity_poly.pdbx_seq_one_letter_code
_entity_poly.pdbx_strand_id
1 'polypeptide(L)'
;MTVGKGEARAGNGFGGIFSWFGGKVEGLWKFTHDDSSTEQVAVEIAPAPLSSLGAERETVPDVVGHRCELGPLQLSAASLIGRRHRRNGEVREDTYAFSAGERSCAVAVADGVGSAVNAHIAAEVAAWCAVDDIVHWADTGTSEWNDHCVELVHSTSEAVRQVEDTRTDATTSVVKNNPPATTLAAAALRVADEVTVLSWLTYGDSAVLLLSLADGQWTWLSGRPQELRTSVTPALPGSPDASSCGEVALQPDDVLVLVTDGVSEAVEAMPDEFAAAIVVAVREEDMSAAKFATLLDFDIRGMGDDRTILVVRRTR
;
A
#
# COMPACT_ATOMS: atom_id res chain seq x y z
N MET A 1 -48.93 -58.20 14.94
CA MET A 1 -48.14 -57.30 14.06
C MET A 1 -47.62 -56.17 14.94
N THR A 2 -46.48 -56.41 15.62
CA THR A 2 -45.15 -55.89 15.25
C THR A 2 -45.13 -54.36 15.42
N VAL A 3 -44.73 -53.81 16.59
CA VAL A 3 -43.35 -53.56 17.04
C VAL A 3 -42.62 -52.63 16.06
N GLY A 4 -42.04 -51.48 16.44
CA GLY A 4 -41.68 -51.06 17.78
C GLY A 4 -41.27 -49.59 17.92
N LYS A 5 -41.16 -49.24 19.21
CA LYS A 5 -40.41 -48.12 19.76
C LYS A 5 -38.91 -48.28 19.48
N GLY A 6 -38.21 -47.17 19.28
CA GLY A 6 -36.78 -47.04 19.44
C GLY A 6 -36.46 -45.78 20.23
N GLU A 7 -36.13 -45.95 21.50
CA GLU A 7 -35.47 -44.96 22.36
C GLU A 7 -33.97 -44.89 22.02
N ALA A 8 -33.38 -43.70 22.12
CA ALA A 8 -32.02 -43.46 22.64
C ALA A 8 -31.86 -41.95 22.88
N ARG A 9 -32.04 -41.46 24.10
CA ARG A 9 -31.03 -41.25 25.16
C ARG A 9 -30.02 -40.14 24.89
N ALA A 10 -30.05 -39.20 25.83
CA ALA A 10 -29.15 -38.10 26.12
C ALA A 10 -27.65 -38.46 26.08
N GLY A 11 -26.88 -37.51 25.57
CA GLY A 11 -25.45 -37.35 25.82
C GLY A 11 -25.19 -35.89 26.17
N ASN A 12 -24.57 -35.68 27.32
CA ASN A 12 -24.28 -34.41 27.97
C ASN A 12 -23.36 -33.48 27.16
N GLY A 13 -23.49 -32.17 27.41
CA GLY A 13 -22.35 -31.42 27.96
C GLY A 13 -21.80 -30.25 27.14
N PHE A 14 -21.77 -29.09 27.82
CA PHE A 14 -20.77 -28.00 27.75
C PHE A 14 -20.66 -27.22 26.42
N GLY A 15 -20.67 -25.87 26.35
CA GLY A 15 -20.39 -24.84 27.35
C GLY A 15 -19.04 -24.17 27.07
N GLY A 16 -19.04 -22.84 26.87
CA GLY A 16 -17.84 -21.97 26.85
C GLY A 16 -17.27 -21.73 25.45
N ILE A 17 -17.19 -20.50 24.93
CA ILE A 17 -16.31 -19.40 25.37
C ILE A 17 -14.86 -19.88 25.56
N PHE A 18 -13.99 -19.59 24.58
CA PHE A 18 -12.54 -19.52 24.75
C PHE A 18 -12.05 -18.38 23.83
N SER A 19 -11.58 -17.23 24.33
CA SER A 19 -10.37 -16.98 25.15
C SER A 19 -9.08 -17.24 24.38
N TRP A 20 -8.53 -16.15 23.86
CA TRP A 20 -7.15 -16.01 23.41
C TRP A 20 -6.22 -15.85 24.62
N PHE A 21 -5.12 -16.62 24.68
CA PHE A 21 -3.75 -16.22 25.07
C PHE A 21 -2.87 -17.46 25.39
N GLY A 22 -1.65 -17.46 24.86
CA GLY A 22 -0.47 -18.00 25.54
C GLY A 22 -0.03 -19.43 25.20
N GLY A 23 0.94 -19.56 24.31
CA GLY A 23 1.69 -20.80 24.13
C GLY A 23 3.06 -20.55 23.50
N LYS A 24 4.09 -20.43 24.34
CA LYS A 24 5.51 -20.54 23.92
C LYS A 24 5.72 -21.90 23.22
N VAL A 25 6.30 -21.89 22.03
CA VAL A 25 6.87 -23.10 21.43
C VAL A 25 8.38 -22.99 21.51
N GLU A 26 8.97 -23.66 22.50
CA GLU A 26 10.38 -24.03 22.47
C GLU A 26 10.52 -25.25 21.56
N GLY A 27 11.20 -25.07 20.43
CA GLY A 27 11.45 -26.10 19.42
C GLY A 27 12.94 -26.23 19.13
N LEU A 28 13.56 -27.14 19.85
CA LEU A 28 14.96 -27.56 19.80
C LEU A 28 15.34 -28.16 18.44
N TRP A 29 16.15 -27.47 17.63
CA TRP A 29 16.85 -28.08 16.50
C TRP A 29 18.36 -28.16 16.81
N LYS A 30 18.85 -29.37 17.06
CA LYS A 30 20.28 -29.69 17.08
C LYS A 30 20.72 -30.04 15.66
N PHE A 31 21.63 -29.25 15.09
CA PHE A 31 22.50 -29.67 14.00
C PHE A 31 23.95 -29.65 14.49
N THR A 32 24.60 -30.81 14.42
CA THR A 32 26.05 -30.97 14.63
C THR A 32 26.82 -30.61 13.35
N HIS A 33 27.95 -29.92 13.57
CA HIS A 33 28.89 -29.26 12.64
C HIS A 33 29.31 -30.01 11.36
N ASP A 34 29.61 -29.26 10.28
CA ASP A 34 31.01 -28.96 9.88
C ASP A 34 31.11 -27.71 8.97
N ASP A 35 32.23 -26.99 9.10
CA ASP A 35 32.57 -25.63 8.69
C ASP A 35 32.67 -25.38 7.18
N SER A 36 32.04 -24.30 6.68
CA SER A 36 32.73 -23.30 5.85
C SER A 36 31.91 -22.01 5.74
N SER A 37 32.56 -20.93 6.15
CA SER A 37 32.04 -19.57 6.37
C SER A 37 31.48 -18.88 5.13
N THR A 38 30.21 -18.50 5.18
CA THR A 38 29.70 -17.24 4.61
C THR A 38 28.56 -16.75 5.51
N GLU A 39 28.82 -15.65 6.21
CA GLU A 39 27.89 -15.05 7.16
C GLU A 39 26.74 -14.37 6.39
N GLN A 40 25.66 -15.10 6.14
CA GLN A 40 24.41 -14.51 5.68
C GLN A 40 23.73 -13.84 6.88
N VAL A 41 23.81 -12.52 6.93
CA VAL A 41 23.02 -11.71 7.86
C VAL A 41 21.57 -11.73 7.35
N ALA A 42 20.77 -12.67 7.88
CA ALA A 42 19.33 -12.62 7.74
C ALA A 42 18.81 -11.40 8.52
N VAL A 43 18.35 -10.37 7.81
CA VAL A 43 17.60 -9.28 8.41
C VAL A 43 16.16 -9.77 8.55
N GLU A 44 15.82 -10.24 9.74
CA GLU A 44 14.45 -10.50 10.14
C GLU A 44 13.71 -9.15 10.21
N ILE A 45 12.96 -8.79 9.17
CA ILE A 45 12.05 -7.64 9.20
C ILE A 45 10.83 -8.07 10.01
N ALA A 46 10.92 -7.90 11.33
CA ALA A 46 9.76 -8.05 12.19
C ALA A 46 8.75 -6.93 11.88
N PRO A 47 7.43 -7.21 11.81
CA PRO A 47 6.43 -6.17 11.70
C PRO A 47 6.57 -5.21 12.87
N ALA A 48 6.60 -3.91 12.58
CA ALA A 48 6.68 -2.89 13.60
C ALA A 48 5.48 -3.05 14.57
N PRO A 49 5.70 -3.14 15.89
CA PRO A 49 4.59 -3.20 16.82
C PRO A 49 3.81 -1.89 16.74
N LEU A 50 2.50 -1.97 16.56
CA LEU A 50 1.56 -0.88 16.79
C LEU A 50 1.76 -0.38 18.22
N SER A 51 2.54 0.70 18.37
CA SER A 51 2.88 1.25 19.68
C SER A 51 1.63 1.89 20.28
N SER A 52 1.22 1.36 21.43
CA SER A 52 0.27 1.98 22.34
C SER A 52 0.71 3.39 22.71
N LEU A 53 0.09 4.42 22.12
CA LEU A 53 0.36 5.83 22.42
C LEU A 53 -0.72 6.38 23.35
N GLY A 54 -0.31 6.74 24.56
CA GLY A 54 -1.02 7.75 25.34
C GLY A 54 -0.61 9.14 24.84
N ALA A 55 -1.58 9.96 24.46
CA ALA A 55 -1.60 11.43 24.47
C ALA A 55 -0.33 12.23 24.07
N GLU A 56 0.59 11.68 23.27
CA GLU A 56 1.58 12.46 22.53
C GLU A 56 0.96 12.85 21.18
N ARG A 57 1.19 14.08 20.71
CA ARG A 57 0.82 14.48 19.35
C ARG A 57 1.34 13.40 18.40
N GLU A 58 0.44 12.79 17.65
CA GLU A 58 0.80 11.85 16.60
C GLU A 58 1.78 12.55 15.66
N THR A 59 3.05 12.13 15.69
CA THR A 59 4.10 12.81 14.92
C THR A 59 4.21 12.16 13.55
N VAL A 60 3.27 12.48 12.67
CA VAL A 60 3.40 12.15 11.25
C VAL A 60 4.52 13.02 10.66
N PRO A 61 5.61 12.45 10.13
CA PRO A 61 6.69 13.27 9.56
C PRO A 61 6.23 13.98 8.29
N ASP A 62 6.61 15.26 8.11
CA ASP A 62 6.35 16.04 6.89
C ASP A 62 6.90 15.35 5.63
N VAL A 63 8.04 14.66 5.75
CA VAL A 63 8.74 14.00 4.65
C VAL A 63 9.17 12.62 5.09
N VAL A 64 8.90 11.61 4.26
CA VAL A 64 9.48 10.27 4.40
C VAL A 64 9.98 9.82 3.04
N GLY A 65 11.07 9.05 3.03
CA GLY A 65 11.66 8.52 1.80
C GLY A 65 12.34 7.19 2.06
N HIS A 66 12.19 6.27 1.13
CA HIS A 66 12.85 4.97 1.14
C HIS A 66 13.52 4.71 -0.21
N ARG A 67 14.66 4.02 -0.15
CA ARG A 67 15.29 3.40 -1.31
C ARG A 67 15.91 2.08 -0.88
N CYS A 68 15.58 1.01 -1.56
CA CYS A 68 16.06 -0.33 -1.23
C CYS A 68 16.11 -1.23 -2.46
N GLU A 69 16.83 -2.33 -2.32
CA GLU A 69 16.83 -3.44 -3.27
C GLU A 69 15.99 -4.59 -2.68
N LEU A 70 15.10 -5.14 -3.50
CA LEU A 70 14.21 -6.25 -3.16
C LEU A 70 14.46 -7.36 -4.18
N GLY A 71 15.54 -8.12 -3.96
CA GLY A 71 16.02 -9.11 -4.93
C GLY A 71 16.39 -8.45 -6.27
N PRO A 72 15.81 -8.87 -7.41
CA PRO A 72 16.07 -8.26 -8.72
C PRO A 72 15.30 -6.95 -8.95
N LEU A 73 14.70 -6.36 -7.91
CA LEU A 73 13.96 -5.11 -8.00
C LEU A 73 14.67 -4.01 -7.23
N GLN A 74 14.61 -2.79 -7.75
CA GLN A 74 14.98 -1.57 -7.03
C GLN A 74 13.72 -0.76 -6.78
N LEU A 75 13.50 -0.39 -5.52
CA LEU A 75 12.39 0.45 -5.09
C LEU A 75 12.91 1.82 -4.63
N SER A 76 12.20 2.88 -5.03
CA SER A 76 12.39 4.24 -4.51
C SER A 76 11.01 4.84 -4.23
N ALA A 77 10.80 5.36 -3.02
CA ALA A 77 9.52 5.93 -2.62
C ALA A 77 9.74 7.21 -1.81
N ALA A 78 8.82 8.15 -1.95
CA ALA A 78 8.81 9.36 -1.14
C ALA A 78 7.38 9.86 -0.95
N SER A 79 7.15 10.51 0.18
CA SER A 79 5.89 11.17 0.50
C SER A 79 6.16 12.47 1.25
N LEU A 80 5.55 13.56 0.79
CA LEU A 80 5.78 14.93 1.22
C LEU A 80 4.44 15.61 1.52
N ILE A 81 4.34 16.25 2.68
CA ILE A 81 3.16 17.07 3.01
C ILE A 81 3.04 18.28 2.08
N GLY A 82 1.83 18.45 1.57
CA GLY A 82 1.39 19.52 0.72
C GLY A 82 1.43 20.87 1.40
N ARG A 83 1.55 21.92 0.59
CA ARG A 83 1.52 23.30 1.09
C ARG A 83 0.16 23.67 1.69
N ARG A 84 -0.93 23.05 1.21
CA ARG A 84 -2.29 23.25 1.76
C ARG A 84 -2.36 22.70 3.18
N HIS A 85 -2.09 21.41 3.37
CA HIS A 85 -2.13 20.77 4.69
C HIS A 85 -1.16 21.44 5.68
N ARG A 86 0.07 21.72 5.26
CA ARG A 86 1.04 22.44 6.10
C ARG A 86 0.55 23.82 6.54
N ARG A 87 -0.10 24.59 5.66
CA ARG A 87 -0.66 25.92 6.03
C ARG A 87 -1.86 25.81 6.97
N ASN A 88 -2.63 24.75 6.85
CA ASN A 88 -3.79 24.49 7.70
C ASN A 88 -3.41 23.92 9.08
N GLY A 89 -2.14 23.56 9.28
CA GLY A 89 -1.69 22.86 10.48
C GLY A 89 -2.16 21.40 10.53
N GLU A 90 -2.49 20.83 9.36
CA GLU A 90 -2.84 19.43 9.17
C GLU A 90 -1.55 18.60 9.03
N VAL A 91 -1.66 17.30 9.28
CA VAL A 91 -0.58 16.33 9.03
C VAL A 91 -0.59 15.89 7.57
N ARG A 92 0.45 15.16 7.16
CA ARG A 92 0.39 14.43 5.89
C ARG A 92 -0.64 13.31 6.00
N GLU A 93 -1.53 13.21 5.02
CA GLU A 93 -2.61 12.24 4.92
C GLU A 93 -2.33 11.15 3.87
N ASP A 94 -1.31 11.37 3.03
CA ASP A 94 -0.76 10.33 2.17
C ASP A 94 0.21 9.36 2.88
N THR A 95 0.27 8.14 2.35
CA THR A 95 1.26 7.13 2.70
C THR A 95 1.67 6.25 1.52
N TYR A 96 2.73 5.46 1.73
CA TYR A 96 3.06 4.30 0.90
C TYR A 96 3.53 3.13 1.77
N ALA A 97 3.39 1.92 1.24
CA ALA A 97 3.87 0.69 1.85
C ALA A 97 4.49 -0.23 0.80
N PHE A 98 5.34 -1.15 1.25
CA PHE A 98 5.90 -2.20 0.40
C PHE A 98 6.30 -3.43 1.23
N SER A 99 6.28 -4.60 0.61
CA SER A 99 6.73 -5.86 1.18
C SER A 99 7.35 -6.73 0.08
N ALA A 100 8.21 -7.65 0.48
CA ALA A 100 8.88 -8.59 -0.40
C ALA A 100 8.57 -10.02 0.02
N GLY A 101 8.17 -10.82 -0.96
CA GLY A 101 8.04 -12.26 -0.85
C GLY A 101 9.31 -12.96 -1.35
N GLU A 102 9.23 -14.28 -1.55
CA GLU A 102 10.38 -15.05 -2.05
C GLU A 102 10.74 -14.70 -3.51
N ARG A 103 9.71 -14.47 -4.34
CA ARG A 103 9.85 -14.15 -5.77
C ARG A 103 8.90 -13.04 -6.22
N SER A 104 8.37 -12.32 -5.25
CA SER A 104 7.37 -11.29 -5.45
C SER A 104 7.68 -10.04 -4.64
N CYS A 105 7.11 -8.92 -5.04
CA CYS A 105 7.08 -7.69 -4.25
C CYS A 105 5.69 -7.09 -4.35
N ALA A 106 5.13 -6.66 -3.22
CA ALA A 106 3.90 -5.89 -3.17
C ALA A 106 4.22 -4.45 -2.80
N VAL A 107 3.52 -3.51 -3.43
CA VAL A 107 3.68 -2.07 -3.21
C VAL A 107 2.32 -1.38 -3.21
N ALA A 108 2.17 -0.33 -2.41
CA ALA A 108 0.95 0.47 -2.38
C ALA A 108 1.23 1.95 -2.08
N VAL A 109 0.36 2.81 -2.56
CA VAL A 109 0.20 4.21 -2.14
C VAL A 109 -1.28 4.44 -1.79
N ALA A 110 -1.53 5.33 -0.84
CA ALA A 110 -2.88 5.69 -0.42
C ALA A 110 -2.92 7.17 -0.04
N ASP A 111 -4.00 7.84 -0.42
CA ASP A 111 -4.31 9.23 -0.08
C ASP A 111 -5.56 9.28 0.81
N GLY A 112 -5.35 9.75 2.04
CA GLY A 112 -6.40 9.94 3.03
C GLY A 112 -7.37 11.06 2.61
N VAL A 113 -8.67 10.77 2.60
CA VAL A 113 -9.68 11.75 2.19
C VAL A 113 -9.69 12.94 3.14
N GLY A 114 -9.34 14.13 2.65
CA GLY A 114 -9.17 15.33 3.50
C GLY A 114 -10.39 15.77 4.32
N SER A 115 -11.59 15.28 4.01
CA SER A 115 -12.82 15.54 4.79
C SER A 115 -13.11 14.49 5.89
N ALA A 116 -12.35 13.39 5.90
CA ALA A 116 -12.47 12.29 6.84
C ALA A 116 -11.60 12.51 8.08
N VAL A 117 -12.10 12.12 9.25
CA VAL A 117 -11.29 12.05 10.47
C VAL A 117 -10.24 10.96 10.34
N ASN A 118 -9.07 11.16 10.95
CA ASN A 118 -7.99 10.17 10.96
C ASN A 118 -7.63 9.64 9.55
N ALA A 119 -7.67 10.52 8.54
CA ALA A 119 -7.44 10.16 7.15
C ALA A 119 -6.03 9.60 6.92
N HIS A 120 -5.03 10.14 7.61
CA HIS A 120 -3.66 9.62 7.60
C HIS A 120 -3.57 8.18 8.14
N ILE A 121 -4.29 7.86 9.22
CA ILE A 121 -4.35 6.49 9.76
C ILE A 121 -5.10 5.56 8.81
N ALA A 122 -6.20 6.03 8.19
CA ALA A 122 -6.93 5.27 7.19
C ALA A 122 -6.04 4.89 6.00
N ALA A 123 -5.27 5.84 5.49
CA ALA A 123 -4.30 5.61 4.42
C ALA A 123 -3.22 4.61 4.84
N GLU A 124 -2.63 4.78 6.04
CA GLU A 124 -1.63 3.87 6.60
C GLU A 124 -2.15 2.44 6.70
N VAL A 125 -3.31 2.25 7.34
CA VAL A 125 -3.94 0.93 7.50
C VAL A 125 -4.26 0.30 6.14
N ALA A 126 -4.77 1.09 5.19
CA ALA A 126 -5.11 0.57 3.87
C ALA A 126 -3.87 0.09 3.10
N ALA A 127 -2.81 0.91 3.07
CA ALA A 127 -1.59 0.57 2.33
C ALA A 127 -0.90 -0.68 2.91
N TRP A 128 -0.78 -0.78 4.24
CA TRP A 128 -0.18 -1.95 4.88
C TRP A 128 -1.03 -3.21 4.74
N CYS A 129 -2.34 -3.11 4.98
CA CYS A 129 -3.26 -4.23 4.80
C CYS A 129 -3.19 -4.78 3.36
N ALA A 130 -3.16 -3.88 2.37
CA ALA A 130 -3.11 -4.28 0.98
C ALA A 130 -1.79 -4.96 0.62
N VAL A 131 -0.66 -4.42 1.06
CA VAL A 131 0.66 -4.97 0.75
C VAL A 131 0.86 -6.36 1.39
N ASP A 132 0.42 -6.54 2.64
CA ASP A 132 0.52 -7.83 3.33
C ASP A 132 -0.35 -8.92 2.66
N ASP A 133 -1.56 -8.56 2.23
CA ASP A 133 -2.46 -9.48 1.52
C ASP A 133 -1.92 -9.84 0.12
N ILE A 134 -1.51 -8.82 -0.65
CA ILE A 134 -1.01 -8.99 -2.02
C ILE A 134 0.27 -9.82 -2.05
N VAL A 135 1.23 -9.59 -1.14
CA VAL A 135 2.49 -10.36 -1.15
C VAL A 135 2.22 -11.84 -0.82
N HIS A 136 1.28 -12.10 0.10
CA HIS A 136 0.87 -13.46 0.42
C HIS A 136 0.20 -14.14 -0.78
N TRP A 137 -0.72 -13.46 -1.47
CA TRP A 137 -1.32 -13.96 -2.71
C TRP A 137 -0.26 -14.20 -3.80
N ALA A 138 0.69 -13.29 -3.96
CA ALA A 138 1.69 -13.38 -5.02
C ALA A 138 2.63 -14.59 -4.83
N ASP A 139 2.93 -14.96 -3.58
CA ASP A 139 3.76 -16.12 -3.25
C ASP A 139 2.99 -17.44 -3.28
N THR A 140 1.70 -17.43 -2.96
CA THR A 140 0.90 -18.66 -2.83
C THR A 140 0.06 -19.01 -4.05
N GLY A 141 -0.29 -18.02 -4.88
CA GLY A 141 -1.12 -18.20 -6.08
C GLY A 141 -2.50 -18.79 -5.77
N THR A 142 -3.10 -18.39 -4.65
CA THR A 142 -4.35 -18.98 -4.10
C THR A 142 -5.57 -18.77 -4.98
N SER A 143 -5.57 -17.76 -5.86
CA SER A 143 -6.69 -17.40 -6.74
C SER A 143 -6.22 -16.57 -7.95
N GLU A 144 -7.10 -16.40 -8.94
CA GLU A 144 -6.88 -15.45 -10.05
C GLU A 144 -6.91 -14.01 -9.53
N TRP A 145 -6.14 -13.10 -10.15
CA TRP A 145 -5.99 -11.72 -9.65
C TRP A 145 -7.30 -10.96 -9.51
N ASN A 146 -8.21 -11.11 -10.48
CA ASN A 146 -9.50 -10.41 -10.46
C ASN A 146 -10.39 -10.84 -9.28
N ASP A 147 -10.38 -12.13 -8.93
CA ASP A 147 -11.13 -12.63 -7.78
C ASP A 147 -10.48 -12.15 -6.48
N HIS A 148 -9.14 -12.18 -6.41
CA HIS A 148 -8.41 -11.66 -5.26
C HIS A 148 -8.61 -10.14 -5.05
N CYS A 149 -8.77 -9.35 -6.12
CA CYS A 149 -9.07 -7.92 -6.01
C CYS A 149 -10.35 -7.63 -5.24
N VAL A 150 -11.38 -8.48 -5.39
CA VAL A 150 -12.63 -8.35 -4.64
C VAL A 150 -12.38 -8.60 -3.15
N GLU A 151 -11.64 -9.65 -2.82
CA GLU A 151 -11.25 -10.00 -1.45
C GLU A 151 -10.40 -8.90 -0.81
N LEU A 152 -9.43 -8.36 -1.56
CA LEU A 152 -8.54 -7.27 -1.17
C LEU A 152 -9.31 -5.99 -0.83
N VAL A 153 -10.28 -5.59 -1.66
CA VAL A 153 -11.12 -4.42 -1.36
C VAL A 153 -11.95 -4.65 -0.10
N HIS A 154 -12.48 -5.86 0.10
CA HIS A 154 -13.23 -6.20 1.30
C HIS A 154 -12.35 -6.18 2.56
N SER A 155 -11.21 -6.87 2.56
CA SER A 155 -10.29 -6.93 3.71
C SER A 155 -9.77 -5.56 4.08
N THR A 156 -9.34 -4.77 3.08
CA THR A 156 -8.86 -3.40 3.28
C THR A 156 -9.96 -2.47 3.77
N SER A 157 -11.18 -2.57 3.23
CA SER A 157 -12.33 -1.81 3.72
C SER A 157 -12.64 -2.11 5.19
N GLU A 158 -12.61 -3.38 5.59
CA GLU A 158 -12.83 -3.76 6.98
C GLU A 158 -11.72 -3.26 7.89
N ALA A 159 -10.46 -3.29 7.45
CA ALA A 159 -9.33 -2.73 8.19
C ALA A 159 -9.51 -1.22 8.42
N VAL A 160 -9.87 -0.46 7.38
CA VAL A 160 -10.14 0.99 7.50
C VAL A 160 -11.34 1.27 8.41
N ARG A 161 -12.38 0.43 8.41
CA ARG A 161 -13.51 0.56 9.36
C ARG A 161 -13.11 0.40 10.83
N GLN A 162 -12.00 -0.28 11.13
CA GLN A 162 -11.50 -0.42 12.50
C GLN A 162 -10.71 0.81 12.98
N VAL A 163 -10.39 1.75 12.10
CA VAL A 163 -9.77 3.02 12.50
C VAL A 163 -10.73 3.79 13.40
N GLU A 164 -10.23 4.27 14.54
CA GLU A 164 -11.05 4.97 15.52
C GLU A 164 -11.75 6.18 14.90
N ASP A 165 -13.07 6.26 15.09
CA ASP A 165 -13.88 7.39 14.68
C ASP A 165 -13.96 8.42 15.82
N THR A 166 -13.08 9.42 15.76
CA THR A 166 -12.89 10.44 16.81
C THR A 166 -13.89 11.60 16.75
N ARG A 167 -15.01 11.47 16.02
CA ARG A 167 -16.03 12.53 15.86
C ARG A 167 -16.84 12.84 17.14
N THR A 168 -16.39 12.45 18.33
CA THR A 168 -17.12 12.61 19.60
C THR A 168 -17.15 14.07 20.11
N ASP A 169 -18.37 14.56 20.32
CA ASP A 169 -18.78 15.78 21.05
C ASP A 169 -18.12 17.13 20.67
N ALA A 170 -18.50 17.61 19.49
CA ALA A 170 -18.85 19.00 19.17
C ALA A 170 -18.26 20.12 20.06
N THR A 171 -16.94 20.27 20.14
CA THR A 171 -16.34 21.50 20.71
C THR A 171 -14.99 21.93 20.14
N THR A 172 -14.35 21.17 19.24
CA THR A 172 -13.03 21.57 18.69
C THR A 172 -13.06 21.78 17.18
N SER A 173 -12.61 22.97 16.81
CA SER A 173 -12.75 23.68 15.55
C SER A 173 -11.88 23.19 14.37
N VAL A 174 -11.90 21.90 14.03
CA VAL A 174 -11.36 21.44 12.72
C VAL A 174 -12.35 20.49 12.03
N VAL A 175 -12.72 20.86 10.81
CA VAL A 175 -13.96 20.54 10.09
C VAL A 175 -13.86 19.20 9.34
N LYS A 176 -13.59 18.10 10.03
CA LYS A 176 -13.64 16.73 9.46
C LYS A 176 -14.88 16.02 9.98
N ASN A 177 -15.86 15.79 9.11
CA ASN A 177 -17.19 15.27 9.48
C ASN A 177 -17.47 13.87 8.93
N ASN A 178 -16.60 13.35 8.06
CA ASN A 178 -16.74 12.02 7.48
C ASN A 178 -15.97 10.98 8.32
N PRO A 179 -16.43 9.72 8.35
CA PRO A 179 -15.67 8.63 8.95
C PRO A 179 -14.32 8.44 8.24
N PRO A 180 -13.34 7.74 8.84
CA PRO A 180 -12.05 7.45 8.22
C PRO A 180 -12.22 6.88 6.80
N ALA A 181 -11.50 7.47 5.84
CA ALA A 181 -11.59 7.09 4.44
C ALA A 181 -10.31 7.41 3.68
N THR A 182 -10.01 6.64 2.64
CA THR A 182 -8.78 6.74 1.84
C THR A 182 -8.95 6.18 0.44
N THR A 183 -8.13 6.62 -0.50
CA THR A 183 -7.90 5.93 -1.78
C THR A 183 -6.86 4.82 -1.62
N LEU A 184 -6.66 4.01 -2.66
CA LEU A 184 -5.61 2.99 -2.71
C LEU A 184 -5.18 2.77 -4.16
N ALA A 185 -3.88 2.79 -4.44
CA ALA A 185 -3.30 2.14 -5.61
C ALA A 185 -2.28 1.12 -5.12
N ALA A 186 -2.41 -0.12 -5.55
CA ALA A 186 -1.58 -1.23 -5.09
C ALA A 186 -1.20 -2.16 -6.24
N ALA A 187 -0.07 -2.85 -6.10
CA ALA A 187 0.45 -3.73 -7.13
C ALA A 187 1.31 -4.86 -6.57
N ALA A 188 1.30 -5.99 -7.27
CA ALA A 188 2.24 -7.09 -7.13
C ALA A 188 3.17 -7.14 -8.36
N LEU A 189 4.47 -7.29 -8.13
CA LEU A 189 5.42 -7.68 -9.16
C LEU A 189 5.86 -9.11 -8.88
N ARG A 190 5.53 -10.03 -9.79
CA ARG A 190 6.04 -11.42 -9.74
C ARG A 190 7.15 -11.58 -10.77
N VAL A 191 8.32 -11.99 -10.31
CA VAL A 191 9.49 -12.18 -11.17
C VAL A 191 9.68 -13.66 -11.44
N ALA A 192 9.51 -14.05 -12.71
CA ALA A 192 9.70 -15.40 -13.20
C ALA A 192 10.67 -15.39 -14.39
N ASP A 193 11.91 -15.86 -14.17
CA ASP A 193 13.00 -15.83 -15.14
C ASP A 193 13.15 -14.43 -15.76
N GLU A 194 12.99 -14.29 -17.08
CA GLU A 194 13.11 -13.03 -17.83
C GLU A 194 11.81 -12.19 -17.86
N VAL A 195 10.72 -12.70 -17.27
CA VAL A 195 9.41 -12.04 -17.30
C VAL A 195 9.06 -11.50 -15.92
N THR A 196 8.65 -10.24 -15.88
CA THR A 196 8.02 -9.65 -14.70
C THR A 196 6.56 -9.39 -15.01
N VAL A 197 5.66 -10.02 -14.24
CA VAL A 197 4.22 -9.79 -14.36
C VAL A 197 3.81 -8.79 -13.29
N LEU A 198 3.17 -7.72 -13.72
CA LEU A 198 2.53 -6.72 -12.87
C LEU A 198 1.04 -7.04 -12.75
N SER A 199 0.57 -7.24 -11.54
CA SER A 199 -0.86 -7.30 -11.20
C SER A 199 -1.19 -6.06 -10.37
N TRP A 200 -2.17 -5.26 -10.77
CA TRP A 200 -2.43 -3.95 -10.16
C TRP A 200 -3.92 -3.74 -9.85
N LEU A 201 -4.18 -2.91 -8.84
CA LEU A 201 -5.51 -2.46 -8.42
C LEU A 201 -5.47 -0.97 -8.05
N THR A 202 -6.54 -0.25 -8.36
CA THR A 202 -6.81 1.11 -7.93
C THR A 202 -8.22 1.23 -7.35
N TYR A 203 -8.35 2.07 -6.33
CA TYR A 203 -9.59 2.47 -5.68
C TYR A 203 -9.53 3.97 -5.41
N GLY A 204 -10.35 4.76 -6.10
CA GLY A 204 -10.25 6.22 -6.07
C GLY A 204 -9.41 6.78 -7.21
N ASP A 205 -8.67 7.86 -6.97
CA ASP A 205 -7.93 8.64 -7.98
C ASP A 205 -6.40 8.60 -7.84
N SER A 206 -5.87 7.78 -6.93
CA SER A 206 -4.47 7.33 -7.00
C SER A 206 -4.26 6.52 -8.30
N ALA A 207 -3.09 6.65 -8.92
CA ALA A 207 -2.82 6.11 -10.25
C ALA A 207 -1.69 5.07 -10.28
N VAL A 208 -1.84 4.13 -11.21
CA VAL A 208 -0.81 3.15 -11.59
C VAL A 208 -0.35 3.44 -13.01
N LEU A 209 0.94 3.70 -13.17
CA LEU A 209 1.58 4.13 -14.40
C LEU A 209 2.74 3.21 -14.74
N LEU A 210 3.04 3.11 -16.03
CA LEU A 210 4.33 2.62 -16.52
C LEU A 210 5.07 3.75 -17.21
N LEU A 211 6.36 3.86 -16.93
CA LEU A 211 7.31 4.71 -17.66
C LEU A 211 8.30 3.82 -18.41
N SER A 212 8.36 3.96 -19.73
CA SER A 212 9.40 3.32 -20.54
C SER A 212 10.70 4.12 -20.48
N LEU A 213 11.78 3.50 -20.00
CA LEU A 213 13.13 4.12 -19.97
C LEU A 213 13.78 4.22 -21.35
N ALA A 214 13.20 3.60 -22.37
CA ALA A 214 13.72 3.61 -23.74
C ALA A 214 13.36 4.90 -24.49
N ASP A 215 12.14 5.40 -24.28
CA ASP A 215 11.58 6.53 -25.03
C ASP A 215 10.89 7.58 -24.15
N GLY A 216 10.85 7.38 -22.83
CA GLY A 216 10.24 8.30 -21.87
C GLY A 216 8.71 8.34 -21.94
N GLN A 217 8.06 7.36 -22.59
CA GLN A 217 6.61 7.36 -22.76
C GLN A 217 5.90 6.82 -21.52
N TRP A 218 4.78 7.47 -21.19
CA TRP A 218 3.88 7.11 -20.10
C TRP A 218 2.71 6.26 -20.59
N THR A 219 2.47 5.14 -19.92
CA THR A 219 1.25 4.34 -20.05
C THR A 219 0.44 4.40 -18.76
N TRP A 220 -0.80 4.87 -18.84
CA TRP A 220 -1.70 5.00 -17.69
C TRP A 220 -2.56 3.74 -17.57
N LEU A 221 -2.17 2.81 -16.68
CA LEU A 221 -2.88 1.53 -16.52
C LEU A 221 -4.24 1.72 -15.87
N SER A 222 -4.32 2.59 -14.85
CA SER A 222 -5.56 2.96 -14.17
C SER A 222 -6.43 3.96 -14.94
N GLY A 223 -6.03 4.32 -16.16
CA GLY A 223 -6.63 5.42 -16.92
C GLY A 223 -6.12 6.81 -16.48
N ARG A 224 -6.36 7.82 -17.33
CA ARG A 224 -5.98 9.21 -17.03
C ARG A 224 -7.01 9.89 -16.12
N PRO A 225 -6.63 10.90 -15.34
CA PRO A 225 -7.57 11.75 -14.63
C PRO A 225 -8.60 12.32 -15.62
N GLN A 226 -9.89 12.18 -15.33
CA GLN A 226 -10.93 12.76 -16.20
C GLN A 226 -11.01 14.28 -16.01
N GLU A 227 -11.16 15.03 -17.11
CA GLU A 227 -11.32 16.50 -17.09
C GLU A 227 -12.53 16.96 -16.25
N LEU A 228 -13.54 16.10 -16.08
CA LEU A 228 -14.72 16.34 -15.26
C LEU A 228 -14.59 15.59 -13.94
N ARG A 229 -13.86 16.18 -13.00
CA ARG A 229 -13.87 15.73 -11.60
C ARG A 229 -15.27 15.89 -11.04
N THR A 230 -16.02 14.79 -10.94
CA THR A 230 -17.15 14.76 -10.01
C THR A 230 -16.59 14.99 -8.61
N SER A 231 -17.25 15.80 -7.79
CA SER A 231 -16.77 16.21 -6.46
C SER A 231 -16.69 15.07 -5.42
N VAL A 232 -16.74 13.82 -5.86
CA VAL A 232 -16.77 12.62 -5.03
C VAL A 232 -15.82 11.60 -5.65
N THR A 233 -14.60 11.53 -5.13
CA THR A 233 -13.68 10.43 -5.38
C THR A 233 -14.18 9.20 -4.62
N PRO A 234 -14.32 8.02 -5.27
CA PRO A 234 -14.57 6.78 -4.55
C PRO A 234 -13.48 6.54 -3.50
N ALA A 235 -13.85 6.20 -2.27
CA ALA A 235 -12.91 5.94 -1.19
C ALA A 235 -13.25 4.66 -0.45
N LEU A 236 -12.24 3.98 0.06
CA LEU A 236 -12.37 2.91 1.03
C LEU A 236 -12.76 3.54 2.38
N PRO A 237 -13.62 2.90 3.18
CA PRO A 237 -14.31 1.63 2.91
C PRO A 237 -15.40 1.76 1.82
N GLY A 238 -15.47 0.83 0.88
CA GLY A 238 -16.42 0.92 -0.24
C GLY A 238 -16.70 -0.38 -1.00
N SER A 239 -17.48 -0.30 -2.09
CA SER A 239 -17.83 -1.47 -2.91
C SER A 239 -16.67 -1.86 -3.84
N PRO A 240 -16.37 -3.17 -4.04
CA PRO A 240 -15.42 -3.65 -5.04
C PRO A 240 -15.69 -3.16 -6.48
N ASP A 241 -16.96 -2.91 -6.82
CA ASP A 241 -17.36 -2.45 -8.16
C ASP A 241 -16.77 -1.07 -8.55
N ALA A 242 -16.29 -0.30 -7.57
CA ALA A 242 -15.63 0.98 -7.80
C ALA A 242 -14.11 0.86 -8.02
N SER A 243 -13.55 -0.34 -7.89
CA SER A 243 -12.14 -0.60 -8.16
C SER A 243 -11.88 -0.85 -9.64
N SER A 244 -10.65 -0.58 -10.07
CA SER A 244 -10.12 -1.00 -11.37
C SER A 244 -8.87 -1.82 -11.16
N CYS A 245 -8.73 -2.94 -11.86
CA CYS A 245 -7.59 -3.84 -11.74
C CYS A 245 -7.22 -4.45 -13.09
N GLY A 246 -6.00 -4.98 -13.17
CA GLY A 246 -5.55 -5.71 -14.35
C GLY A 246 -4.18 -6.36 -14.17
N GLU A 247 -3.76 -7.08 -15.20
CA GLU A 247 -2.44 -7.71 -15.27
C GLU A 247 -1.73 -7.35 -16.58
N VAL A 248 -0.43 -7.11 -16.52
CA VAL A 248 0.41 -6.81 -17.69
C VAL A 248 1.81 -7.38 -17.51
N ALA A 249 2.39 -7.90 -18.59
CA ALA A 249 3.81 -8.28 -18.60
C ALA A 249 4.67 -7.04 -18.85
N LEU A 250 5.60 -6.77 -17.94
CA LEU A 250 6.52 -5.64 -18.05
C LEU A 250 7.62 -5.94 -19.07
N GLN A 251 7.96 -4.91 -19.85
CA GLN A 251 9.18 -4.92 -20.66
C GLN A 251 10.41 -4.67 -19.76
N PRO A 252 11.61 -5.09 -20.19
CA PRO A 252 12.83 -4.92 -19.38
C PRO A 252 13.16 -3.47 -19.00
N ASP A 253 12.73 -2.50 -19.80
CA ASP A 253 12.96 -1.06 -19.58
C ASP A 253 11.73 -0.35 -18.98
N ASP A 254 10.68 -1.09 -18.62
CA ASP A 254 9.51 -0.52 -17.93
C ASP A 254 9.82 -0.26 -16.45
N VAL A 255 9.30 0.87 -15.98
CA VAL A 255 9.32 1.28 -14.59
C VAL A 255 7.88 1.41 -14.11
N LEU A 256 7.53 0.67 -13.07
CA LEU A 256 6.26 0.83 -12.37
C LEU A 256 6.31 2.11 -11.54
N VAL A 257 5.28 2.93 -11.66
CA VAL A 257 5.11 4.15 -10.87
C VAL A 257 3.70 4.17 -10.27
N LEU A 258 3.62 4.21 -8.94
CA LEU A 258 2.38 4.42 -8.18
C LEU A 258 2.42 5.84 -7.60
N VAL A 259 1.32 6.57 -7.73
CA VAL A 259 1.23 7.97 -7.29
C VAL A 259 -0.14 8.31 -6.73
N THR A 260 -0.18 9.21 -5.75
CA THR A 260 -1.42 9.89 -5.32
C THR A 260 -1.78 11.01 -6.30
N ASP A 261 -2.97 11.59 -6.18
CA ASP A 261 -3.46 12.62 -7.13
C ASP A 261 -2.55 13.87 -7.16
N GLY A 262 -1.98 14.24 -6.01
CA GLY A 262 -1.04 15.33 -5.87
C GLY A 262 0.24 15.17 -6.70
N VAL A 263 0.57 13.96 -7.16
CA VAL A 263 1.66 13.71 -8.13
C VAL A 263 1.13 13.32 -9.51
N SER A 264 0.06 12.53 -9.61
CA SER A 264 -0.47 12.11 -10.91
C SER A 264 -0.92 13.28 -11.77
N GLU A 265 -1.54 14.31 -11.18
CA GLU A 265 -1.87 15.56 -11.85
C GLU A 265 -0.62 16.30 -12.37
N ALA A 266 0.46 16.28 -11.58
CA ALA A 266 1.70 16.93 -11.94
C ALA A 266 2.39 16.20 -13.11
N VAL A 267 2.34 14.86 -13.12
CA VAL A 267 2.79 14.03 -14.25
C VAL A 267 1.96 14.33 -15.49
N GLU A 268 0.64 14.48 -15.38
CA GLU A 268 -0.20 14.84 -16.53
C GLU A 268 0.11 16.24 -17.08
N ALA A 269 0.38 17.20 -16.18
CA ALA A 269 0.68 18.58 -16.55
C ALA A 269 2.08 18.74 -17.18
N MET A 270 3.06 17.95 -16.74
CA MET A 270 4.48 18.04 -17.13
C MET A 270 5.09 16.65 -17.38
N PRO A 271 4.58 15.88 -18.37
CA PRO A 271 4.93 14.47 -18.53
C PRO A 271 6.41 14.26 -18.87
N ASP A 272 6.99 15.14 -19.70
CA ASP A 272 8.37 15.03 -20.16
C ASP A 272 9.36 15.34 -19.03
N GLU A 273 9.06 16.33 -18.19
CA GLU A 273 9.88 16.71 -17.03
C GLU A 273 9.90 15.59 -15.98
N PHE A 274 8.74 15.01 -15.66
CA PHE A 274 8.68 13.89 -14.71
C PHE A 274 9.35 12.63 -15.27
N ALA A 275 9.16 12.33 -16.57
CA ALA A 275 9.86 11.22 -17.21
C ALA A 275 11.38 11.40 -17.11
N ALA A 276 11.91 12.57 -17.48
CA ALA A 276 13.33 12.86 -17.41
C ALA A 276 13.88 12.75 -15.97
N ALA A 277 13.14 13.28 -14.99
CA ALA A 277 13.56 13.27 -13.59
C ALA A 277 13.59 11.85 -13.01
N ILE A 278 12.58 11.02 -13.32
CA ILE A 278 12.54 9.61 -12.89
C ILE A 278 13.63 8.81 -13.59
N VAL A 279 13.86 9.00 -14.90
CA VAL A 279 14.94 8.34 -15.64
C VAL A 279 16.30 8.60 -14.99
N VAL A 280 16.59 9.84 -14.61
CA VAL A 280 17.81 10.19 -13.87
C VAL A 280 17.83 9.47 -12.52
N ALA A 281 16.75 9.57 -11.76
CA ALA A 281 16.69 9.05 -10.40
C ALA A 281 16.87 7.53 -10.31
N VAL A 282 16.31 6.77 -11.26
CA VAL A 282 16.41 5.31 -11.25
C VAL A 282 17.74 4.80 -11.82
N ARG A 283 18.45 5.60 -12.63
CA ARG A 283 19.75 5.24 -13.22
C ARG A 283 20.94 5.65 -12.36
N GLU A 284 20.78 6.61 -11.46
CA GLU A 284 21.84 7.06 -10.55
C GLU A 284 22.06 6.03 -9.42
N GLU A 285 23.22 5.37 -9.41
CA GLU A 285 23.59 4.41 -8.35
C GLU A 285 23.63 5.08 -6.98
N ASP A 286 24.17 6.31 -6.89
CA ASP A 286 24.29 7.11 -5.67
C ASP A 286 23.04 7.94 -5.31
N MET A 287 21.88 7.62 -5.90
CA MET A 287 20.62 8.26 -5.54
C MET A 287 20.24 7.89 -4.10
N SER A 288 20.13 8.88 -3.21
CA SER A 288 19.65 8.63 -1.85
C SER A 288 18.14 8.81 -1.77
N ALA A 289 17.50 8.24 -0.75
CA ALA A 289 16.08 8.48 -0.49
C ALA A 289 15.77 9.98 -0.32
N ALA A 290 16.68 10.74 0.31
CA ALA A 290 16.54 12.18 0.48
C ALA A 290 16.62 12.95 -0.86
N LYS A 291 17.54 12.57 -1.75
CA LYS A 291 17.62 13.15 -3.10
C LYS A 291 16.36 12.78 -3.91
N PHE A 292 15.90 11.53 -3.83
CA PHE A 292 14.69 11.09 -4.53
C PHE A 292 13.46 11.90 -4.10
N ALA A 293 13.31 12.19 -2.80
CA ALA A 293 12.21 13.00 -2.28
C ALA A 293 12.16 14.42 -2.87
N THR A 294 13.26 14.96 -3.42
CA THR A 294 13.26 16.27 -4.09
C THR A 294 12.46 16.29 -5.39
N LEU A 295 12.15 15.14 -5.98
CA LEU A 295 11.20 15.02 -7.10
C LEU A 295 9.82 15.60 -6.75
N LEU A 296 9.47 15.60 -5.46
CA LEU A 296 8.20 16.08 -4.95
C LEU A 296 8.20 17.57 -4.61
N ASP A 297 9.35 18.26 -4.72
CA ASP A 297 9.48 19.69 -4.38
C ASP A 297 9.16 20.63 -5.56
N PHE A 298 8.12 20.31 -6.33
CA PHE A 298 7.64 21.18 -7.40
C PHE A 298 6.64 22.22 -6.90
N ASP A 299 6.51 23.32 -7.64
CA ASP A 299 5.57 24.41 -7.34
C ASP A 299 4.66 24.70 -8.52
N ILE A 300 3.67 23.83 -8.73
CA ILE A 300 2.68 23.99 -9.78
C ILE A 300 1.45 24.66 -9.19
N ARG A 301 0.98 25.72 -9.84
CA ARG A 301 -0.16 26.49 -9.37
C ARG A 301 -1.42 25.61 -9.29
N GLY A 302 -2.00 25.52 -8.10
CA GLY A 302 -3.19 24.72 -7.83
C GLY A 302 -2.90 23.37 -7.18
N MET A 303 -1.67 22.86 -7.28
CA MET A 303 -1.27 21.55 -6.75
C MET A 303 -0.63 21.71 -5.36
N GLY A 304 -1.49 21.96 -4.39
CA GLY A 304 -1.12 22.17 -2.99
C GLY A 304 -1.29 20.95 -2.08
N ASP A 305 -1.77 19.83 -2.63
CA ASP A 305 -2.03 18.60 -1.88
C ASP A 305 -0.75 17.88 -1.46
N ASP A 306 -0.92 16.87 -0.61
CA ASP A 306 0.14 15.91 -0.30
C ASP A 306 0.61 15.21 -1.57
N ARG A 307 1.85 14.74 -1.54
CA ARG A 307 2.53 14.25 -2.74
C ARG A 307 3.19 12.95 -2.40
N THR A 308 2.79 11.88 -3.06
CA THR A 308 3.38 10.57 -2.85
C THR A 308 3.67 9.87 -4.17
N ILE A 309 4.87 9.30 -4.23
CA ILE A 309 5.35 8.52 -5.37
C ILE A 309 6.09 7.28 -4.87
N LEU A 310 5.82 6.16 -5.50
CA LEU A 310 6.58 4.92 -5.35
C LEU A 310 6.95 4.41 -6.74
N VAL A 311 8.23 4.09 -6.92
CA VAL A 311 8.82 3.67 -8.18
C VAL A 311 9.49 2.32 -7.98
N VAL A 312 9.16 1.35 -8.84
CA VAL A 312 9.80 0.04 -8.86
C VAL A 312 10.32 -0.25 -10.26
N ARG A 313 11.55 -0.73 -10.34
CA ARG A 313 12.12 -1.24 -11.59
C ARG A 313 12.85 -2.55 -11.37
N ARG A 314 13.02 -3.31 -12.44
CA ARG A 314 13.95 -4.44 -12.45
C ARG A 314 15.40 -3.95 -12.54
N THR A 315 16.29 -4.52 -11.74
CA THR A 315 17.73 -4.36 -11.89
C THR A 315 18.24 -5.37 -12.93
N ARG A 316 19.21 -4.96 -13.74
CA ARG A 316 19.83 -5.82 -14.76
C ARG A 316 20.92 -6.68 -14.14
#